data_AF-A0A120EIX4-F1
#
_entry.id   AF-A0A120EIX4-F1
#
_cell.length_a   1.000
_cell.length_b   1.000
_cell.length_c   1.000
_cell.angle_alpha   90.00
_cell.angle_beta   90.00
_cell.angle_gamma   90.00
#
_symmetry.space_group_name_H-M   'P 1'
#
loop_
_entity.id
_entity.type
_entity.pdbx_description
1 polymer ?
#
loop_
_entity_poly.entity_id
_entity_poly.type
_entity_poly.pdbx_seq_one_letter_code
_entity_poly.pdbx_strand_id
1 'polypeptide(L)'
;MNTNITLKELIKIGVFIALTCFFLFISIDMLINFSKSGKDWIGALVGFLGNIIGGIIGGIVAFIVASYQLNRTLDNEKERQIQLTKSMLRLIREELNDNISTIESSIPYQDEHFNLLKTQLSDDTWKSTMTNLNVKDNLIIKLNVCYRKITLIRSLDASDLDDTFLSDLKGQFSETISLIRNELNENE
;
A
#
# COMPACT_ATOMS: atom_id res chain seq x y z
N MET A 1 -23.66 29.88 -10.37
CA MET A 1 -23.34 28.51 -9.90
C MET A 1 -23.43 27.59 -11.11
N ASN A 2 -22.31 27.29 -11.77
CA ASN A 2 -22.29 26.36 -12.91
C ASN A 2 -22.23 24.93 -12.37
N THR A 3 -23.38 24.27 -12.30
CA THR A 3 -23.44 22.83 -12.02
C THR A 3 -23.14 22.08 -13.31
N ASN A 4 -21.87 21.67 -13.49
CA ASN A 4 -21.50 20.70 -14.51
C ASN A 4 -22.05 19.32 -14.08
N ILE A 5 -23.29 19.03 -14.47
CA ILE A 5 -23.90 17.72 -14.27
C ILE A 5 -23.11 16.72 -15.13
N THR A 6 -22.50 15.73 -14.49
CA THR A 6 -21.74 14.71 -15.19
C THR A 6 -22.67 13.68 -15.84
N LEU A 7 -22.26 13.09 -16.96
CA LEU A 7 -23.04 12.07 -17.68
C LEU A 7 -23.49 10.91 -16.76
N LYS A 8 -22.65 10.55 -15.77
CA LYS A 8 -22.97 9.53 -14.75
C LYS A 8 -24.15 9.92 -13.87
N GLU A 9 -24.31 11.20 -13.55
CA GLU A 9 -25.42 11.71 -12.74
C GLU A 9 -26.71 11.77 -13.55
N LEU A 10 -26.63 12.13 -14.84
CA LEU A 10 -27.77 12.07 -15.77
C LEU A 10 -28.33 10.65 -15.91
N ILE A 11 -27.46 9.64 -16.01
CA ILE A 11 -27.87 8.23 -16.09
C ILE A 11 -28.58 7.81 -14.77
N LYS A 12 -28.05 8.19 -13.61
CA LYS A 12 -28.69 7.89 -12.32
C LYS A 12 -30.08 8.52 -12.20
N ILE A 13 -30.23 9.78 -12.63
CA ILE A 13 -31.52 10.49 -12.64
C ILE A 13 -32.50 9.79 -13.60
N GLY A 14 -32.04 9.42 -14.79
CA GLY A 14 -32.88 8.69 -15.77
C GLY A 14 -33.39 7.35 -15.24
N VAL A 15 -32.52 6.58 -14.58
CA VAL A 15 -32.91 5.30 -13.95
C VAL A 15 -33.91 5.52 -12.81
N PHE A 16 -33.73 6.57 -12.00
CA PHE A 16 -34.64 6.89 -10.90
C PHE A 16 -36.03 7.30 -11.41
N ILE A 17 -36.10 8.11 -12.47
CA ILE A 17 -37.36 8.50 -13.12
C ILE A 17 -38.07 7.27 -13.69
N ALA A 18 -37.35 6.39 -14.39
CA ALA A 18 -37.91 5.17 -14.95
C ALA A 18 -38.49 4.24 -13.87
N LEU A 19 -37.76 4.06 -12.76
CA LEU A 19 -38.25 3.32 -11.59
C LEU A 19 -39.53 3.96 -11.02
N THR A 20 -39.53 5.28 -10.85
CA THR A 20 -40.70 6.00 -10.31
C THR A 20 -41.92 5.83 -11.21
N CYS A 21 -41.76 5.95 -12.54
CA CYS A 21 -42.83 5.72 -13.50
C CYS A 21 -43.34 4.27 -13.45
N PHE A 22 -42.45 3.30 -13.32
CA PHE A 22 -42.82 1.88 -13.19
C PHE A 22 -43.65 1.63 -11.92
N PHE A 23 -43.24 2.20 -10.78
CA PHE A 23 -43.99 2.12 -9.53
C PHE A 23 -45.36 2.77 -9.59
N LEU A 24 -45.44 3.95 -10.22
CA LEU A 24 -46.71 4.65 -10.43
C LEU A 24 -47.65 3.84 -11.34
N PHE A 25 -47.12 3.28 -12.44
CA PHE A 25 -47.91 2.46 -13.35
C PHE A 25 -48.51 1.24 -12.64
N ILE A 26 -47.70 0.50 -11.88
CA ILE A 26 -48.19 -0.64 -11.10
C ILE A 26 -49.22 -0.21 -10.05
N SER A 27 -48.98 0.92 -9.37
CA SER A 27 -49.91 1.42 -8.36
C SER A 27 -51.27 1.81 -8.95
N ILE A 28 -51.27 2.44 -10.14
CA ILE A 28 -52.48 2.82 -10.88
C ILE A 28 -53.22 1.58 -11.37
N ASP A 29 -52.51 0.61 -11.95
CA ASP A 29 -53.10 -0.64 -12.43
C ASP A 29 -53.76 -1.43 -11.29
N MET A 30 -53.10 -1.49 -10.11
CA MET A 30 -53.69 -2.09 -8.91
C MET A 30 -54.94 -1.34 -8.43
N LEU A 31 -54.95 -0.01 -8.48
CA LEU A 31 -56.12 0.82 -8.13
C LEU A 31 -57.32 0.57 -9.06
N ILE A 32 -57.08 0.43 -10.37
CA ILE A 32 -58.12 0.14 -11.36
C ILE A 32 -58.68 -1.28 -11.16
N ASN A 33 -57.81 -2.26 -10.90
CA ASN A 33 -58.22 -3.64 -10.64
C ASN A 33 -58.96 -3.79 -9.30
N PHE A 34 -58.61 -2.99 -8.29
CA PHE A 34 -59.35 -2.90 -7.02
C PHE A 34 -60.80 -2.48 -7.21
N SER A 35 -61.04 -1.44 -8.01
CA SER A 35 -62.39 -0.95 -8.32
C SER A 35 -63.28 -2.02 -8.94
N LYS A 36 -62.70 -3.07 -9.55
CA LYS A 36 -63.43 -4.08 -10.30
C LYS A 36 -63.66 -5.40 -9.54
N SER A 37 -62.81 -5.76 -8.57
CA SER A 37 -62.74 -7.18 -8.13
C SER A 37 -63.30 -7.53 -6.74
N GLY A 38 -63.63 -6.56 -5.89
CA GLY A 38 -64.37 -6.80 -4.63
C GLY A 38 -63.78 -7.76 -3.57
N LYS A 39 -62.60 -8.37 -3.78
CA LYS A 39 -61.92 -9.30 -2.84
C LYS A 39 -60.38 -9.22 -2.87
N ASP A 40 -59.80 -9.43 -1.69
CA ASP A 40 -58.46 -9.89 -1.27
C ASP A 40 -57.14 -9.52 -1.99
N TRP A 41 -57.14 -8.53 -2.89
CA TRP A 41 -55.90 -7.95 -3.45
C TRP A 41 -55.02 -7.24 -2.40
N ILE A 42 -55.56 -6.89 -1.22
CA ILE A 42 -54.82 -6.25 -0.13
C ILE A 42 -53.63 -7.11 0.30
N GLY A 43 -53.79 -8.43 0.38
CA GLY A 43 -52.69 -9.35 0.69
C GLY A 43 -51.59 -9.34 -0.37
N ALA A 44 -51.96 -9.29 -1.65
CA ALA A 44 -51.01 -9.23 -2.77
C ALA A 44 -50.27 -7.88 -2.84
N LEU A 45 -50.97 -6.76 -2.60
CA LEU A 45 -50.40 -5.42 -2.52
C LEU A 45 -49.40 -5.31 -1.35
N VAL A 46 -49.79 -5.80 -0.16
CA VAL A 46 -48.91 -5.84 1.02
C VAL A 46 -47.69 -6.72 0.75
N GLY A 47 -47.85 -7.88 0.08
CA GLY A 47 -46.73 -8.72 -0.33
C GLY A 47 -45.80 -8.05 -1.35
N PHE A 48 -46.34 -7.36 -2.35
CA PHE A 48 -45.58 -6.62 -3.34
C PHE A 48 -44.78 -5.47 -2.71
N LEU A 49 -45.45 -4.63 -1.90
CA LEU A 49 -44.79 -3.55 -1.16
C LEU A 49 -43.76 -4.08 -0.16
N GLY A 50 -44.05 -5.19 0.52
CA GLY A 50 -43.11 -5.88 1.39
C GLY A 50 -41.85 -6.36 0.67
N ASN A 51 -41.99 -6.91 -0.54
CA ASN A 51 -40.85 -7.33 -1.36
C ASN A 51 -40.01 -6.15 -1.87
N ILE A 52 -40.65 -5.04 -2.23
CA ILE A 52 -39.94 -3.83 -2.67
C ILE A 52 -39.21 -3.18 -1.51
N ILE A 53 -39.89 -2.98 -0.39
CA ILE A 53 -39.29 -2.39 0.82
C ILE A 53 -38.17 -3.32 1.31
N GLY A 54 -38.40 -4.63 1.35
CA GLY A 54 -37.40 -5.64 1.70
C GLY A 54 -36.20 -5.63 0.75
N GLY A 55 -36.42 -5.47 -0.56
CA GLY A 55 -35.37 -5.37 -1.57
C GLY A 55 -34.55 -4.08 -1.45
N ILE A 56 -35.20 -2.94 -1.18
CA ILE A 56 -34.52 -1.65 -0.96
C ILE A 56 -33.70 -1.72 0.33
N ILE A 57 -34.29 -2.18 1.44
CA ILE A 57 -33.58 -2.33 2.72
C ILE A 57 -32.43 -3.32 2.56
N GLY A 58 -32.65 -4.48 1.92
CA GLY A 58 -31.62 -5.47 1.64
C GLY A 58 -30.48 -4.91 0.79
N GLY A 59 -30.78 -4.11 -0.23
CA GLY A 59 -29.80 -3.42 -1.05
C GLY A 59 -28.98 -2.38 -0.27
N ILE A 60 -29.63 -1.60 0.60
CA ILE A 60 -28.95 -0.64 1.48
C ILE A 60 -28.01 -1.37 2.44
N VAL A 61 -28.48 -2.43 3.09
CA VAL A 61 -27.66 -3.23 4.02
C VAL A 61 -26.47 -3.85 3.27
N ALA A 62 -26.69 -4.44 2.09
CA ALA A 62 -25.63 -5.01 1.28
C ALA A 62 -24.58 -3.95 0.88
N PHE A 63 -25.02 -2.75 0.49
CA PHE A 63 -24.11 -1.65 0.17
C PHE A 63 -23.28 -1.21 1.37
N ILE A 64 -23.90 -1.10 2.56
CA ILE A 64 -23.20 -0.76 3.81
C ILE A 64 -22.15 -1.82 4.14
N VAL A 65 -22.51 -3.10 4.08
CA VAL A 65 -21.59 -4.22 4.36
C VAL A 65 -20.44 -4.23 3.37
N ALA A 66 -20.71 -4.08 2.07
CA ALA A 66 -19.67 -4.03 1.04
C ALA A 66 -18.72 -2.83 1.23
N SER A 67 -19.26 -1.65 1.53
CA SER A 67 -18.47 -0.44 1.79
C SER A 67 -17.57 -0.60 3.02
N TYR A 68 -18.10 -1.19 4.09
CA TYR A 68 -17.33 -1.49 5.30
C TYR A 68 -16.20 -2.49 5.03
N GLN A 69 -16.49 -3.58 4.31
CA GLN A 69 -15.49 -4.59 3.94
C GLN A 69 -14.38 -4.00 3.05
N LEU A 70 -14.73 -3.14 2.10
CA LEU A 70 -13.76 -2.49 1.23
C LEU A 70 -12.83 -1.57 2.02
N ASN A 71 -13.38 -0.71 2.88
CA ASN A 71 -12.58 0.18 3.72
C ASN A 71 -11.64 -0.61 4.64
N ARG A 72 -12.16 -1.65 5.30
CA ARG A 72 -11.35 -2.52 6.16
C ARG A 72 -10.24 -3.22 5.38
N THR A 73 -10.50 -3.63 4.14
CA THR A 73 -9.48 -4.26 3.29
C THR A 73 -8.37 -3.26 2.93
N LEU A 74 -8.74 -2.01 2.59
CA LEU A 74 -7.76 -0.96 2.29
C LEU A 74 -6.90 -0.61 3.52
N ASP A 75 -7.51 -0.55 4.71
CA ASP A 75 -6.78 -0.26 5.95
C ASP A 75 -5.83 -1.40 6.31
N ASN A 76 -6.29 -2.66 6.19
CA ASN A 76 -5.43 -3.83 6.39
C ASN A 76 -4.26 -3.87 5.39
N GLU A 77 -4.48 -3.49 4.13
CA GLU A 77 -3.42 -3.44 3.13
C GLU A 77 -2.38 -2.36 3.47
N LYS A 78 -2.82 -1.17 3.89
CA LYS A 78 -1.90 -0.12 4.35
C LYS A 78 -1.07 -0.58 5.54
N GLU A 79 -1.69 -1.20 6.53
CA GLU A 79 -0.99 -1.74 7.70
C GLU A 79 0.03 -2.81 7.28
N ARG A 80 -0.38 -3.73 6.41
CA ARG A 80 0.52 -4.75 5.85
C ARG A 80 1.72 -4.14 5.12
N GLN A 81 1.51 -3.12 4.30
CA GLN A 81 2.59 -2.42 3.59
C GLN A 81 3.57 -1.74 4.54
N ILE A 82 3.07 -1.13 5.62
CA ILE A 82 3.92 -0.55 6.68
C ILE A 82 4.74 -1.65 7.35
N GLN A 83 4.13 -2.78 7.72
CA GLN A 83 4.86 -3.89 8.35
C GLN A 83 5.92 -4.49 7.42
N LEU A 84 5.58 -4.69 6.13
CA LEU A 84 6.53 -5.14 5.13
C LEU A 84 7.71 -4.18 5.00
N THR A 85 7.45 -2.87 4.90
CA THR A 85 8.50 -1.84 4.83
C THR A 85 9.40 -1.90 6.07
N LYS A 86 8.82 -2.02 7.27
CA LYS A 86 9.60 -2.15 8.52
C LYS A 86 10.46 -3.41 8.53
N SER A 87 9.92 -4.55 8.11
CA SER A 87 10.68 -5.80 8.00
C SER A 87 11.85 -5.66 7.01
N MET A 88 11.63 -5.07 5.83
CA MET A 88 12.69 -4.82 4.85
C MET A 88 13.76 -3.88 5.40
N LEU A 89 13.38 -2.79 6.07
CA LEU A 89 14.32 -1.87 6.70
C LEU A 89 15.18 -2.55 7.78
N ARG A 90 14.61 -3.48 8.56
CA ARG A 90 15.38 -4.25 9.55
C ARG A 90 16.41 -5.17 8.89
N LEU A 91 16.05 -5.82 7.79
CA LEU A 91 16.98 -6.67 7.03
C LEU A 91 18.11 -5.84 6.41
N ILE A 92 17.78 -4.68 5.82
CA ILE A 92 18.76 -3.74 5.28
C ILE A 92 19.71 -3.25 6.37
N ARG A 93 19.17 -2.90 7.54
CA ARG A 93 19.99 -2.48 8.68
C ARG A 93 20.98 -3.58 9.09
N GLU A 94 20.52 -4.82 9.16
CA GLU A 94 21.38 -5.95 9.52
C GLU A 94 22.49 -6.15 8.48
N GLU A 95 22.15 -6.13 7.18
CA GLU A 95 23.15 -6.20 6.11
C GLU A 95 24.16 -5.05 6.18
N LEU A 96 23.71 -3.82 6.50
CA LEU A 96 24.62 -2.69 6.71
C LEU A 96 25.51 -2.87 7.94
N ASN A 97 25.01 -3.46 9.03
CA ASN A 97 25.82 -3.78 10.22
C ASN A 97 26.88 -4.83 9.88
N ASP A 98 26.51 -5.92 9.19
CA ASP A 98 27.44 -6.96 8.76
C ASP A 98 28.52 -6.40 7.83
N ASN A 99 28.13 -5.51 6.92
CA ASN A 99 29.05 -4.80 6.05
C ASN A 99 29.99 -3.87 6.85
N ILE A 100 29.50 -3.17 7.88
CA ILE A 100 30.35 -2.39 8.79
C ILE A 100 31.36 -3.31 9.48
N SER A 101 30.94 -4.44 10.05
CA SER A 101 31.85 -5.37 10.72
C SER A 101 32.92 -5.91 9.78
N THR A 102 32.58 -6.17 8.52
CA THR A 102 33.52 -6.58 7.47
C THR A 102 34.56 -5.48 7.18
N ILE A 103 34.11 -4.22 7.10
CA ILE A 103 34.99 -3.06 6.92
C ILE A 103 35.91 -2.90 8.13
N GLU A 104 35.37 -3.00 9.35
CA GLU A 104 36.13 -2.90 10.58
C GLU A 104 37.22 -3.96 10.70
N SER A 105 36.91 -5.22 10.33
CA SER A 105 37.91 -6.29 10.33
C SER A 105 39.01 -6.10 9.29
N SER A 106 38.79 -5.22 8.31
CA SER A 106 39.74 -4.92 7.24
C SER A 106 40.61 -3.70 7.54
N ILE A 107 40.41 -3.03 8.68
CA ILE A 107 41.22 -1.87 9.13
C ILE A 107 42.16 -2.32 10.27
N PRO A 108 43.48 -2.06 10.20
CA PRO A 108 44.19 -1.34 9.14
C PRO A 108 44.26 -2.16 7.83
N TYR A 109 44.13 -1.47 6.71
CA TYR A 109 44.04 -2.05 5.38
C TYR A 109 45.37 -2.63 4.92
N GLN A 110 45.28 -3.84 4.36
CA GLN A 110 46.35 -4.55 3.70
C GLN A 110 45.79 -5.15 2.41
N ASP A 111 46.60 -5.24 1.35
CA ASP A 111 46.14 -5.73 0.03
C ASP A 111 45.48 -7.12 0.10
N GLU A 112 45.83 -7.95 1.08
CA GLU A 112 45.18 -9.25 1.31
C GLU A 112 43.72 -9.16 1.76
N HIS A 113 43.33 -8.06 2.42
CA HIS A 113 41.94 -7.79 2.83
C HIS A 113 41.04 -7.41 1.66
N PHE A 114 41.61 -7.06 0.50
CA PHE A 114 40.84 -6.68 -0.68
C PHE A 114 39.89 -7.79 -1.16
N ASN A 115 40.39 -9.02 -1.21
CA ASN A 115 39.58 -10.17 -1.62
C ASN A 115 38.47 -10.47 -0.60
N LEU A 116 38.72 -10.23 0.69
CA LEU A 116 37.71 -10.34 1.73
C LEU A 116 36.60 -9.31 1.50
N LEU A 117 36.95 -8.04 1.31
CA LEU A 117 35.99 -6.96 1.05
C LEU A 117 35.15 -7.23 -0.21
N LYS A 118 35.77 -7.70 -1.31
CA LYS A 118 35.03 -8.02 -2.55
C LYS A 118 34.02 -9.15 -2.38
N THR A 119 34.33 -10.13 -1.53
CA THR A 119 33.51 -11.34 -1.37
C THR A 119 32.47 -11.23 -0.28
N GLN A 120 32.77 -10.52 0.81
CA GLN A 120 31.93 -10.46 2.01
C GLN A 120 30.96 -9.27 2.01
N LEU A 121 31.29 -8.16 1.34
CA LEU A 121 30.34 -7.04 1.24
C LEU A 121 29.12 -7.48 0.42
N SER A 122 27.93 -7.44 1.02
CA SER A 122 26.66 -7.83 0.41
C SER A 122 25.83 -6.62 -0.03
N ASP A 123 25.09 -6.79 -1.13
CA ASP A 123 24.06 -5.87 -1.60
C ASP A 123 22.76 -6.59 -2.02
N ASP A 124 22.60 -7.85 -1.59
CA ASP A 124 21.52 -8.73 -2.02
C ASP A 124 20.17 -8.33 -1.41
N THR A 125 20.17 -7.92 -0.13
CA THR A 125 18.96 -7.46 0.55
C THR A 125 18.44 -6.18 -0.09
N TRP A 126 19.33 -5.24 -0.39
CA TRP A 126 18.95 -4.02 -1.10
C TRP A 126 18.35 -4.29 -2.47
N LYS A 127 19.02 -5.08 -3.31
CA LYS A 127 18.54 -5.41 -4.67
C LYS A 127 17.15 -6.07 -4.65
N SER A 128 16.89 -6.93 -3.67
CA SER A 128 15.61 -7.63 -3.54
C SER A 128 14.48 -6.78 -2.96
N THR A 129 14.80 -5.71 -2.23
CA THR A 129 13.80 -4.90 -1.49
C THR A 129 13.56 -3.50 -2.05
N MET A 130 14.50 -2.94 -2.84
CA MET A 130 14.48 -1.52 -3.24
C MET A 130 13.20 -1.05 -3.93
N THR A 131 12.51 -1.91 -4.69
CA THR A 131 11.30 -1.53 -5.44
C THR A 131 10.04 -1.49 -4.58
N ASN A 132 10.09 -2.10 -3.39
CA ASN A 132 8.93 -2.29 -2.53
C ASN A 132 8.99 -1.43 -1.26
N LEU A 133 10.07 -0.66 -1.07
CA LEU A 133 10.24 0.22 0.08
C LEU A 133 9.39 1.48 -0.08
N ASN A 134 8.46 1.68 0.84
CA ASN A 134 7.70 2.93 0.95
C ASN A 134 8.28 3.81 2.07
N VAL A 135 9.41 4.47 1.80
CA VAL A 135 10.13 5.32 2.76
C VAL A 135 10.43 6.69 2.16
N LYS A 136 10.87 7.65 2.99
CA LYS A 136 11.22 8.99 2.52
C LYS A 136 12.38 8.97 1.52
N ASP A 137 12.31 9.83 0.51
CA ASP A 137 13.31 9.93 -0.57
C ASP A 137 14.74 10.10 -0.05
N ASN A 138 14.93 10.88 1.03
CA ASN A 138 16.25 11.07 1.63
C ASN A 138 16.89 9.74 2.06
N LEU A 139 16.11 8.84 2.67
CA LEU A 139 16.61 7.53 3.08
C LEU A 139 16.92 6.65 1.86
N ILE A 140 16.07 6.67 0.83
CA ILE A 140 16.29 5.94 -0.43
C ILE A 140 17.60 6.40 -1.09
N ILE A 141 17.85 7.71 -1.13
CA ILE A 141 19.07 8.28 -1.72
C ILE A 141 20.29 7.81 -0.93
N LYS A 142 20.27 7.89 0.40
CA LYS A 142 21.37 7.45 1.26
C LYS A 142 21.67 5.96 1.12
N LEU A 143 20.63 5.12 1.10
CA LEU A 143 20.76 3.68 0.83
C LEU A 143 21.40 3.42 -0.54
N ASN A 144 20.88 4.07 -1.59
CA ASN A 144 21.45 3.95 -2.93
C ASN A 144 22.93 4.33 -2.98
N VAL A 145 23.33 5.40 -2.31
CA VAL A 145 24.75 5.82 -2.24
C VAL A 145 25.58 4.73 -1.56
N CYS A 146 25.13 4.18 -0.43
CA CYS A 146 25.83 3.12 0.29
C CYS A 146 26.06 1.89 -0.59
N TYR A 147 25.00 1.38 -1.23
CA TYR A 147 25.08 0.16 -2.05
C TYR A 147 25.81 0.39 -3.38
N ARG A 148 25.77 1.60 -3.94
CA ARG A 148 26.63 1.96 -5.08
C ARG A 148 28.11 1.96 -4.70
N LYS A 149 28.46 2.40 -3.49
CA LYS A 149 29.85 2.34 -3.01
C LYS A 149 30.33 0.90 -2.80
N ILE A 150 29.45 -0.01 -2.35
CA ILE A 150 29.77 -1.46 -2.31
C ILE A 150 30.07 -1.99 -3.71
N THR A 151 29.22 -1.65 -4.69
CA THR A 151 29.45 -2.04 -6.08
C THR A 151 30.77 -1.45 -6.62
N LEU A 152 31.09 -0.21 -6.24
CA LEU A 152 32.34 0.45 -6.61
C LEU A 152 33.56 -0.30 -6.07
N ILE A 153 33.56 -0.71 -4.79
CA ILE A 153 34.65 -1.51 -4.19
C ILE A 153 34.91 -2.78 -5.00
N ARG A 154 33.84 -3.45 -5.45
CA ARG A 154 33.97 -4.66 -6.27
C ARG A 154 34.65 -4.40 -7.63
N SER A 155 34.60 -3.17 -8.14
CA SER A 155 35.21 -2.76 -9.40
C SER A 155 36.57 -2.05 -9.28
N LEU A 156 36.94 -1.57 -8.09
CA LEU A 156 38.25 -0.95 -7.85
C LEU A 156 39.37 -1.99 -7.88
N ASP A 157 40.63 -1.51 -7.89
CA ASP A 157 41.84 -2.28 -7.64
C ASP A 157 42.31 -2.13 -6.17
N ALA A 158 43.14 -3.07 -5.70
CA ALA A 158 43.59 -3.09 -4.29
C ALA A 158 44.33 -1.81 -3.88
N SER A 159 45.05 -1.18 -4.82
CA SER A 159 45.80 0.07 -4.61
C SER A 159 44.94 1.32 -4.46
N ASP A 160 43.66 1.24 -4.85
CA ASP A 160 42.74 2.38 -4.81
C ASP A 160 42.00 2.49 -3.46
N LEU A 161 42.19 1.52 -2.57
CA LEU A 161 41.59 1.47 -1.25
C LEU A 161 42.60 1.84 -0.19
N ASP A 162 42.16 2.65 0.77
CA ASP A 162 42.93 3.02 1.93
C ASP A 162 42.03 3.06 3.18
N ASP A 163 42.65 3.17 4.35
CA ASP A 163 41.95 3.27 5.63
C ASP A 163 41.00 4.48 5.67
N THR A 164 41.35 5.57 4.98
CA THR A 164 40.55 6.79 4.91
C THR A 164 39.21 6.52 4.21
N PHE A 165 39.26 5.86 3.05
CA PHE A 165 38.09 5.49 2.26
C PHE A 165 37.20 4.51 3.02
N LEU A 166 37.79 3.49 3.64
CA LEU A 166 37.05 2.51 4.43
C LEU A 166 36.38 3.15 5.66
N SER A 167 37.07 4.09 6.31
CA SER A 167 36.52 4.84 7.44
C SER A 167 35.38 5.77 7.02
N ASP A 168 35.48 6.48 5.88
CA ASP A 168 34.37 7.28 5.33
C ASP A 168 33.16 6.41 5.00
N LEU A 169 33.38 5.26 4.36
CA LEU A 169 32.31 4.32 4.01
C LEU A 169 31.57 3.84 5.26
N LYS A 170 32.31 3.39 6.28
CA LYS A 170 31.74 3.00 7.58
C LYS A 170 30.94 4.15 8.22
N GLY A 171 31.44 5.37 8.14
CA GLY A 171 30.74 6.57 8.63
C GLY A 171 29.39 6.77 7.94
N GLN A 172 29.34 6.60 6.62
CA GLN A 172 28.11 6.74 5.84
C GLN A 172 27.11 5.60 6.09
N PHE A 173 27.59 4.38 6.32
CA PHE A 173 26.72 3.26 6.70
C PHE A 173 26.11 3.51 8.08
N SER A 174 26.91 3.97 9.05
CA SER A 174 26.46 4.34 10.39
C SER A 174 25.42 5.48 10.36
N GLU A 175 25.66 6.53 9.57
CA GLU A 175 24.70 7.61 9.37
C GLU A 175 23.39 7.07 8.79
N THR A 176 23.46 6.21 7.78
CA THR A 176 22.27 5.64 7.13
C THR A 176 21.49 4.73 8.08
N ILE A 177 22.18 3.92 8.90
CA ILE A 177 21.56 3.10 9.96
C ILE A 177 20.80 3.98 10.96
N SER A 178 21.35 5.13 11.34
CA SER A 178 20.65 6.07 12.24
C SER A 178 19.34 6.58 11.62
N LEU A 179 19.33 6.86 10.31
CA LEU A 179 18.12 7.25 9.59
C LEU A 179 17.10 6.10 9.52
N ILE A 180 17.56 4.86 9.34
CA ILE A 180 16.68 3.69 9.37
C ILE A 180 16.04 3.54 10.76
N ARG A 181 16.80 3.67 11.84
CA ARG A 181 16.29 3.59 13.22
C ARG A 181 15.21 4.64 13.49
N ASN A 182 15.44 5.88 13.02
CA ASN A 182 14.45 6.96 13.10
C ASN A 182 13.16 6.62 12.36
N GLU A 183 13.23 6.04 11.15
CA GLU A 183 12.02 5.59 10.41
C GLU A 183 11.32 4.41 11.10
N LEU A 184 12.07 3.53 11.76
CA LEU A 184 11.50 2.43 12.55
C LEU A 184 10.87 2.91 13.87
N ASN A 185 11.08 4.16 14.28
CA ASN A 185 10.80 4.69 15.63
C ASN A 185 11.48 3.88 16.73
N GLU A 186 12.65 3.30 16.42
CA GLU A 186 13.49 2.59 17.38
C GLU A 186 14.50 3.62 17.92
N ASN A 187 14.07 4.42 18.89
CA ASN A 187 14.98 5.29 19.65
C ASN A 187 15.69 4.43 20.70
N GLU A 188 17.03 4.39 20.65
CA GLU A 188 17.87 3.93 21.77
C GLU A 188 17.83 4.92 22.94
#